data_AF-A0A2G5SDF8-F1
#
_entry.id   AF-A0A2G5SDF8-F1
#
_cell.length_a   1.000
_cell.length_b   1.000
_cell.length_c   1.000
_cell.angle_alpha   90.00
_cell.angle_beta   90.00
_cell.angle_gamma   90.00
#
_symmetry.space_group_name_H-M   'P 1'
#
loop_
_entity.id
_entity.type
_entity.pdbx_description
1 polymer ?
#
loop_
_entity_poly.entity_id
_entity_poly.type
_entity_poly.pdbx_seq_one_letter_code
_entity_poly.pdbx_strand_id
1 'polypeptide(L)'
;MSISKNDILNNSYQVTEMVNMGYFCVIFSARDLKTNTTVAVKNLKCEGEADLKAEFEYLTLLSSFKYCPTPLAFGEDPEVTSFFVLSMERESLYELKFKNDNNKFSPKTTSLILFHAQVALKAIHQAGIVHGDVTMMNIALPKSLGKGRIIFSDYGCSVPINPISSRSDISNLLMVTGIASKENKTLTECRDAFENHPCTTVENLLEMVADETMFGPNAPFDWELEKLE
;
A
#
# COMPACT_ATOMS: atom_id res chain seq x y z
N MET A 1 -2.71 -4.34 -28.93
CA MET A 1 -1.27 -3.98 -28.87
C MET A 1 -0.93 -3.62 -27.44
N SER A 2 0.34 -3.66 -27.05
CA SER A 2 0.77 -3.40 -25.66
C SER A 2 1.38 -2.02 -25.53
N ILE A 3 1.17 -1.36 -24.39
CA ILE A 3 1.87 -0.12 -24.02
C ILE A 3 3.38 -0.31 -24.25
N SER A 4 3.98 0.64 -24.95
CA SER A 4 5.38 0.68 -25.30
C SER A 4 6.07 1.95 -24.78
N LYS A 5 7.40 1.90 -24.68
CA LYS A 5 8.20 3.06 -24.28
C LYS A 5 8.01 4.21 -25.28
N ASN A 6 7.85 5.41 -24.73
CA ASN A 6 7.56 6.68 -25.41
C ASN A 6 6.10 6.87 -25.88
N ASP A 7 5.21 5.89 -25.69
CA ASP A 7 3.78 6.09 -25.94
C ASP A 7 3.26 7.24 -25.06
N ILE A 8 2.35 8.05 -25.62
CA ILE A 8 1.73 9.16 -24.91
C ILE A 8 0.27 8.80 -24.61
N LEU A 9 0.01 8.42 -23.37
CA LEU A 9 -1.31 8.04 -22.90
C LEU A 9 -2.11 9.29 -22.48
N ASN A 10 -3.40 9.33 -22.82
CA ASN A 10 -4.31 10.46 -22.53
C ASN A 10 -3.73 11.84 -22.91
N ASN A 11 -2.90 11.91 -23.95
CA ASN A 11 -2.20 13.12 -24.38
C ASN A 11 -1.37 13.82 -23.29
N SER A 12 -1.00 13.13 -22.20
CA SER A 12 -0.38 13.76 -21.02
C SER A 12 0.67 12.90 -20.32
N TYR A 13 0.69 11.59 -20.54
CA TYR A 13 1.58 10.67 -19.81
C TYR A 13 2.49 9.92 -20.78
N GLN A 14 3.76 10.30 -20.81
CA GLN A 14 4.75 9.63 -21.66
C GLN A 14 5.35 8.42 -20.93
N VAL A 15 5.14 7.23 -21.46
CA VAL A 15 5.66 5.98 -20.88
C VAL A 15 7.19 5.95 -20.97
N THR A 16 7.85 5.64 -19.86
CA THR A 16 9.32 5.62 -19.79
C THR A 16 9.90 4.22 -19.77
N GLU A 17 9.36 3.33 -18.94
CA GLU A 17 9.85 1.95 -18.78
C GLU A 17 8.79 1.04 -18.14
N MET A 18 8.91 -0.27 -18.40
CA MET A 18 8.16 -1.28 -17.66
C MET A 18 8.80 -1.47 -16.28
N VAL A 19 8.01 -1.32 -15.22
CA VAL A 19 8.45 -1.46 -13.82
C VAL A 19 8.22 -2.88 -13.33
N ASN A 20 7.04 -3.43 -13.61
CA ASN A 20 6.67 -4.76 -13.16
C ASN A 20 5.72 -5.43 -14.15
N MET A 21 5.84 -6.75 -14.27
CA MET A 21 4.93 -7.57 -15.04
C MET A 21 4.31 -8.64 -14.14
N GLY A 22 3.11 -8.37 -13.62
CA GLY A 22 2.33 -9.32 -12.82
C GLY A 22 1.57 -10.32 -13.68
N TYR A 23 0.76 -11.20 -13.08
CA TYR A 23 -0.05 -12.16 -13.85
C TYR A 23 -1.19 -11.45 -14.60
N PHE A 24 -1.90 -10.53 -13.93
CA PHE A 24 -3.09 -9.85 -14.46
C PHE A 24 -2.78 -8.50 -15.12
N CYS A 25 -1.72 -7.81 -14.70
CA CYS A 25 -1.41 -6.47 -15.15
C CYS A 25 0.08 -6.28 -15.45
N VAL A 26 0.38 -5.20 -16.14
CA VAL A 26 1.72 -4.64 -16.32
C VAL A 26 1.73 -3.25 -15.72
N ILE A 27 2.75 -2.95 -14.93
CA ILE A 27 2.99 -1.63 -14.35
C ILE A 27 4.11 -0.98 -15.14
N PHE A 28 3.84 0.22 -15.65
CA PHE A 28 4.84 1.07 -16.29
C PHE A 28 5.08 2.32 -15.47
N SER A 29 6.29 2.85 -15.54
CA SER A 29 6.59 4.21 -15.14
C SER A 29 6.30 5.13 -16.32
N ALA A 30 5.73 6.29 -16.05
CA ALA A 30 5.52 7.34 -17.03
C ALA A 30 5.86 8.72 -16.45
N ARG A 31 6.09 9.67 -17.34
CA ARG A 31 6.28 11.08 -17.01
C ARG A 31 4.99 11.83 -17.32
N ASP A 32 4.40 12.46 -16.30
CA ASP A 32 3.35 13.45 -16.52
C ASP A 32 3.96 14.69 -17.17
N LEU A 33 3.55 14.97 -18.41
CA LEU A 33 4.06 16.07 -19.22
C LEU A 33 3.64 17.46 -18.69
N LYS A 34 2.58 17.53 -17.88
CA LYS A 34 2.10 18.79 -17.28
C LYS A 34 2.91 19.19 -16.07
N THR A 35 3.13 18.24 -15.16
CA THR A 35 3.78 18.48 -13.86
C THR A 35 5.25 18.10 -13.85
N ASN A 36 5.73 17.42 -14.89
CA ASN A 36 7.07 16.85 -14.97
C ASN A 36 7.37 15.82 -13.84
N THR A 37 6.34 15.18 -13.30
CA THR A 37 6.48 14.17 -12.24
C THR A 37 6.43 12.75 -12.77
N THR A 38 7.04 11.81 -12.05
CA THR A 38 6.92 10.37 -12.34
C THR A 38 5.61 9.82 -11.78
N VAL A 39 4.88 9.07 -12.60
CA VAL A 39 3.61 8.41 -12.27
C VAL A 39 3.69 6.91 -12.61
N ALA A 40 2.80 6.12 -12.01
CA ALA A 40 2.63 4.71 -12.35
C ALA A 40 1.45 4.54 -13.29
N VAL A 41 1.58 3.69 -14.31
CA VAL A 41 0.50 3.29 -15.23
C VAL A 41 0.25 1.81 -15.03
N LYS A 42 -0.95 1.44 -14.58
CA LYS A 42 -1.41 0.05 -14.48
C LYS A 42 -2.24 -0.28 -15.70
N ASN A 43 -1.86 -1.31 -16.43
CA ASN A 43 -2.54 -1.79 -17.63
C ASN A 43 -2.85 -3.28 -17.50
N LEU A 44 -4.08 -3.70 -17.84
CA LEU A 44 -4.46 -5.11 -17.78
C LEU A 44 -3.97 -5.88 -19.01
N LYS A 45 -3.49 -7.11 -18.79
CA LYS A 45 -3.05 -8.00 -19.86
C LYS A 45 -4.18 -8.73 -20.59
N CYS A 46 -5.32 -8.91 -19.93
CA CYS A 46 -6.43 -9.74 -20.38
C CYS A 46 -7.77 -8.97 -20.24
N GLU A 47 -8.84 -9.51 -20.81
CA GLU A 47 -10.21 -9.03 -20.57
C GLU A 47 -10.50 -8.96 -19.06
N GLY A 48 -10.99 -7.80 -18.59
CA GLY A 48 -11.19 -7.51 -17.16
C GLY A 48 -11.41 -6.03 -16.85
N GLU A 49 -11.93 -5.25 -17.81
CA GLU A 49 -12.06 -3.79 -17.66
C GLU A 49 -12.95 -3.38 -16.47
N ALA A 50 -13.96 -4.19 -16.16
CA ALA A 50 -14.82 -3.99 -15.00
C ALA A 50 -14.02 -4.03 -13.68
N ASP A 51 -13.06 -4.95 -13.57
CA ASP A 51 -12.22 -5.09 -12.36
C ASP A 51 -11.26 -3.90 -12.23
N LEU A 52 -10.67 -3.44 -13.33
CA LEU A 52 -9.78 -2.28 -13.33
C LEU A 52 -10.53 -0.98 -13.00
N LYS A 53 -11.74 -0.83 -13.54
CA LYS A 53 -12.59 0.33 -13.25
C LYS A 53 -13.04 0.32 -11.78
N ALA A 54 -13.44 -0.83 -11.24
CA ALA A 54 -13.79 -0.97 -9.84
C ALA A 54 -12.60 -0.61 -8.92
N GLU A 55 -11.40 -1.10 -9.24
CA GLU A 55 -10.17 -0.72 -8.52
C GLU A 55 -9.95 0.80 -8.53
N PHE A 56 -10.07 1.43 -9.71
CA PHE A 56 -9.91 2.88 -9.84
C PHE A 56 -10.99 3.68 -9.08
N GLU A 57 -12.22 3.18 -9.04
CA GLU A 57 -13.32 3.77 -8.27
C GLU A 57 -13.05 3.71 -6.76
N TYR A 58 -12.55 2.59 -6.25
CA TYR A 58 -12.12 2.48 -4.85
C TYR A 58 -10.98 3.46 -4.53
N LEU A 59 -9.96 3.53 -5.38
CA LEU A 59 -8.88 4.50 -5.22
C LEU A 59 -9.38 5.94 -5.27
N THR A 60 -10.40 6.23 -6.09
CA THR A 60 -11.04 7.55 -6.15
C THR A 60 -11.75 7.89 -4.86
N LEU A 61 -12.49 6.95 -4.27
CA LEU A 61 -13.12 7.13 -2.95
C LEU A 61 -12.07 7.39 -1.86
N LEU A 62 -10.92 6.72 -1.96
CA LEU A 62 -9.82 6.82 -0.99
C LEU A 62 -8.86 7.98 -1.26
N SER A 63 -9.06 8.77 -2.33
CA SER A 63 -8.10 9.77 -2.83
C SER A 63 -7.76 10.87 -1.82
N SER A 64 -8.66 11.17 -0.88
CA SER A 64 -8.43 12.13 0.21
C SER A 64 -7.54 11.59 1.33
N PHE A 65 -7.35 10.28 1.41
CA PHE A 65 -6.54 9.64 2.43
C PHE A 65 -5.06 9.63 2.05
N LYS A 66 -4.24 9.86 3.07
CA LYS A 66 -2.78 9.99 2.90
C LYS A 66 -2.06 8.66 2.70
N TYR A 67 -2.74 7.54 2.95
CA TYR A 67 -2.16 6.20 2.97
C TYR A 67 -2.49 5.38 1.71
N CYS A 68 -3.02 6.01 0.66
CA CYS A 68 -3.37 5.36 -0.60
C CYS A 68 -2.72 6.10 -1.77
N PRO A 69 -2.44 5.45 -2.91
CA PRO A 69 -2.02 6.13 -4.12
C PRO A 69 -3.07 7.15 -4.55
N THR A 70 -2.62 8.28 -5.11
CA THR A 70 -3.54 9.25 -5.71
C THR A 70 -3.93 8.77 -7.10
N PRO A 71 -5.22 8.53 -7.40
CA PRO A 71 -5.68 8.30 -8.77
C PRO A 71 -5.61 9.59 -9.57
N LEU A 72 -4.99 9.54 -10.75
CA LEU A 72 -4.73 10.72 -11.59
C LEU A 72 -5.56 10.71 -12.87
N ALA A 73 -5.68 9.56 -13.53
CA ALA A 73 -6.46 9.43 -14.75
C ALA A 73 -6.86 7.98 -14.99
N PHE A 74 -8.03 7.77 -15.58
CA PHE A 74 -8.42 6.52 -16.21
C PHE A 74 -8.43 6.73 -17.72
N GLY A 75 -8.04 5.73 -18.49
CA GLY A 75 -8.01 5.81 -19.95
C GLY A 75 -8.43 4.48 -20.57
N GLU A 76 -9.21 4.60 -21.63
CA GLU A 76 -9.59 3.48 -22.49
C GLU A 76 -8.91 3.77 -23.84
N ASP A 77 -7.96 2.93 -24.22
CA ASP A 77 -7.33 3.01 -25.53
C ASP A 77 -7.77 1.80 -26.36
N PRO A 78 -8.44 2.02 -27.51
CA PRO A 78 -8.90 0.93 -28.39
C PRO A 78 -7.79 -0.03 -28.83
N GLU A 79 -6.55 0.44 -28.89
CA GLU A 79 -5.39 -0.35 -29.30
C GLU A 79 -4.67 -1.01 -28.11
N VAL A 80 -4.85 -0.50 -26.87
CA VAL A 80 -3.95 -0.77 -25.74
C VAL A 80 -4.62 -1.32 -24.47
N THR A 81 -5.93 -1.63 -24.52
CA THR A 81 -6.79 -2.01 -23.37
C THR A 81 -6.89 -0.91 -22.31
N SER A 82 -7.87 -1.03 -21.40
CA SER A 82 -8.05 -0.08 -20.29
C SER A 82 -6.79 0.03 -19.42
N PHE A 83 -6.48 1.25 -18.99
CA PHE A 83 -5.39 1.56 -18.06
C PHE A 83 -5.83 2.65 -17.07
N PHE A 84 -5.11 2.75 -15.96
CA PHE A 84 -5.17 3.95 -15.13
C PHE A 84 -3.79 4.42 -14.68
N VAL A 85 -3.74 5.67 -14.27
CA VAL A 85 -2.55 6.39 -13.84
C VAL A 85 -2.68 6.74 -12.36
N LEU A 86 -1.66 6.40 -11.57
CA LEU A 86 -1.55 6.70 -10.14
C LEU A 86 -0.30 7.51 -9.83
N SER A 87 -0.27 8.13 -8.65
CA SER A 87 0.98 8.62 -8.08
C SER A 87 2.00 7.49 -7.95
N MET A 88 3.25 7.72 -8.36
CA MET A 88 4.33 6.74 -8.19
C MET A 88 4.74 6.62 -6.72
N GLU A 89 5.10 5.41 -6.32
CA GLU A 89 5.60 5.10 -4.98
C GLU A 89 7.12 4.86 -5.00
N ARG A 90 7.68 4.64 -3.82
CA ARG A 90 9.05 4.19 -3.62
C ARG A 90 9.04 2.70 -3.30
N GLU A 91 10.12 2.21 -2.70
CA GLU A 91 10.27 0.80 -2.35
C GLU A 91 9.17 0.29 -1.41
N SER A 92 8.73 -0.94 -1.68
CA SER A 92 7.87 -1.75 -0.81
C SER A 92 8.60 -2.17 0.47
N LEU A 93 7.84 -2.56 1.51
CA LEU A 93 8.41 -3.16 2.71
C LEU A 93 9.17 -4.45 2.38
N TYR A 94 8.73 -5.21 1.39
CA TYR A 94 9.45 -6.39 0.93
C TYR A 94 10.85 -6.02 0.44
N GLU A 95 10.97 -5.02 -0.45
CA GLU A 95 12.25 -4.56 -0.96
C GLU A 95 13.13 -3.93 0.13
N LEU A 96 12.55 -3.13 1.02
CA LEU A 96 13.27 -2.52 2.14
C LEU A 96 13.79 -3.55 3.14
N LYS A 97 13.05 -4.64 3.36
CA LYS A 97 13.48 -5.71 4.25
C LYS A 97 14.81 -6.30 3.80
N PHE A 98 15.04 -6.47 2.49
CA PHE A 98 16.32 -7.00 1.97
C PHE A 98 17.49 -6.02 2.06
N LYS A 99 17.21 -4.74 2.28
CA LYS A 99 18.25 -3.72 2.49
C LYS A 99 18.72 -3.65 3.94
N ASN A 100 17.93 -4.16 4.89
CA ASN A 100 18.27 -4.19 6.30
C ASN A 100 19.16 -5.40 6.67
N ASP A 101 19.88 -5.25 7.77
CA ASP A 101 20.65 -6.33 8.39
C ASP A 101 19.80 -7.59 8.59
N ASN A 102 20.35 -8.73 8.19
CA ASN A 102 19.73 -10.06 8.31
C ASN A 102 18.36 -10.18 7.64
N ASN A 103 18.03 -9.30 6.69
CA ASN A 103 16.73 -9.23 6.04
C ASN A 103 15.57 -9.06 7.02
N LYS A 104 15.72 -8.21 8.05
CA LYS A 104 14.68 -7.98 9.08
C LYS A 104 14.63 -6.51 9.50
N PHE A 105 13.43 -6.06 9.85
CA PHE A 105 13.24 -4.77 10.52
C PHE A 105 13.48 -4.91 12.03
N SER A 106 13.95 -3.82 12.65
CA SER A 106 14.06 -3.74 14.10
C SER A 106 12.68 -3.85 14.79
N PRO A 107 12.62 -4.24 16.08
CA PRO A 107 11.36 -4.22 16.83
C PRO A 107 10.66 -2.86 16.79
N LYS A 108 11.43 -1.76 16.83
CA LYS A 108 10.93 -0.39 16.77
C LYS A 108 10.30 -0.07 15.41
N THR A 109 11.01 -0.35 14.32
CA THR A 109 10.49 -0.16 12.95
C THR A 109 9.26 -1.04 12.70
N THR A 110 9.23 -2.25 13.26
CA THR A 110 8.05 -3.10 13.15
C THR A 110 6.84 -2.53 13.89
N SER A 111 7.00 -2.00 15.12
CA SER A 111 5.90 -1.30 15.81
C SER A 111 5.41 -0.09 15.03
N LEU A 112 6.32 0.68 14.42
CA LEU A 112 5.95 1.82 13.56
C LEU A 112 5.17 1.36 12.32
N ILE A 113 5.60 0.29 11.65
CA ILE A 113 4.90 -0.29 10.50
C ILE A 113 3.49 -0.72 10.93
N LEU A 114 3.37 -1.45 12.05
CA LEU A 114 2.08 -1.89 12.58
C LEU A 114 1.15 -0.70 12.80
N PHE A 115 1.62 0.32 13.52
CA PHE A 115 0.84 1.51 13.82
C PHE A 115 0.37 2.23 12.56
N HIS A 116 1.28 2.58 11.64
CA HIS A 116 0.91 3.32 10.43
C HIS A 116 0.00 2.51 9.51
N ALA A 117 0.17 1.18 9.46
CA ALA A 117 -0.69 0.29 8.70
C ALA A 117 -2.08 0.14 9.33
N GLN A 118 -2.18 0.10 10.65
CA GLN A 118 -3.47 0.13 11.36
C GLN A 118 -4.20 1.44 11.11
N VAL A 119 -3.51 2.59 11.13
CA VAL A 119 -4.11 3.89 10.78
C VAL A 119 -4.65 3.87 9.34
N ALA A 120 -3.89 3.30 8.41
CA ALA A 120 -4.31 3.18 7.01
C ALA A 120 -5.53 2.25 6.85
N LEU A 121 -5.48 1.03 7.42
CA LEU A 121 -6.58 0.08 7.38
C LEU A 121 -7.84 0.63 8.03
N LYS A 122 -7.71 1.35 9.15
CA LYS A 122 -8.82 2.06 9.78
C LYS A 122 -9.49 3.03 8.78
N ALA A 123 -8.71 3.85 8.08
CA ALA A 123 -9.25 4.80 7.10
C ALA A 123 -9.93 4.08 5.92
N ILE A 124 -9.31 3.01 5.40
CA ILE A 124 -9.86 2.19 4.30
C ILE A 124 -11.18 1.54 4.74
N HIS A 125 -11.22 0.94 5.93
CA HIS A 125 -12.39 0.28 6.50
C HIS A 125 -13.53 1.27 6.78
N GLN A 126 -13.21 2.46 7.30
CA GLN A 126 -14.19 3.54 7.51
C GLN A 126 -14.79 4.08 6.20
N ALA A 127 -14.06 3.97 5.09
CA ALA A 127 -14.57 4.28 3.75
C ALA A 127 -15.48 3.17 3.17
N GLY A 128 -15.72 2.08 3.92
CA GLY A 128 -16.56 0.98 3.49
C GLY A 128 -15.84 -0.07 2.63
N ILE A 129 -14.51 -0.02 2.56
CA ILE A 129 -13.69 -0.88 1.70
C ILE A 129 -12.80 -1.78 2.57
N VAL A 130 -12.48 -2.97 2.09
CA VAL A 130 -11.39 -3.81 2.59
C VAL A 130 -10.33 -3.88 1.51
N HIS A 131 -9.06 -3.80 1.88
CA HIS A 131 -7.96 -3.84 0.91
C HIS A 131 -7.91 -5.20 0.21
N GLY A 132 -7.98 -6.29 0.98
CA GLY A 132 -8.12 -7.65 0.47
C GLY A 132 -6.79 -8.34 0.11
N ASP A 133 -5.67 -7.61 0.10
CA ASP A 133 -4.34 -8.14 -0.22
C ASP A 133 -3.23 -7.46 0.59
N VAL A 134 -3.37 -7.47 1.92
CA VAL A 134 -2.40 -6.90 2.85
C VAL A 134 -1.14 -7.76 2.89
N THR A 135 -0.07 -7.30 2.23
CA THR A 135 1.22 -7.99 2.19
C THR A 135 2.39 -7.00 2.27
N MET A 136 3.61 -7.50 2.47
CA MET A 136 4.82 -6.65 2.41
C MET A 136 5.07 -6.03 1.03
N MET A 137 4.52 -6.62 -0.05
CA MET A 137 4.66 -6.08 -1.41
C MET A 137 3.76 -4.86 -1.62
N ASN A 138 2.60 -4.86 -0.96
CA ASN A 138 1.53 -3.86 -1.13
C ASN A 138 1.55 -2.78 -0.04
N ILE A 139 2.62 -2.72 0.75
CA ILE A 139 2.89 -1.61 1.66
C ILE A 139 4.21 -0.99 1.21
N ALA A 140 4.18 0.27 0.79
CA ALA A 140 5.33 0.96 0.23
C ALA A 140 5.59 2.32 0.88
N LEU A 141 6.75 2.89 0.58
CA LEU A 141 7.05 4.26 0.95
C LEU A 141 6.40 5.26 -0.02
N PRO A 142 5.84 6.36 0.50
CA PRO A 142 5.37 7.45 -0.36
C PRO A 142 6.55 8.06 -1.13
N LYS A 143 6.29 8.48 -2.38
CA LYS A 143 7.21 9.36 -3.13
C LYS A 143 6.87 10.85 -2.95
N SER A 144 5.60 11.16 -2.72
CA SER A 144 5.09 12.54 -2.66
C SER A 144 5.06 13.09 -1.23
N LEU A 145 5.41 14.37 -1.09
CA LEU A 145 5.21 15.11 0.15
C LEU A 145 3.71 15.23 0.46
N GLY A 146 3.34 15.13 1.74
CA GLY A 146 1.94 15.23 2.19
C GLY A 146 1.17 13.90 2.26
N LYS A 147 1.76 12.80 1.79
CA LYS A 147 1.28 11.44 2.06
C LYS A 147 1.68 10.96 3.46
N GLY A 148 1.14 9.81 3.87
CA GLY A 148 1.42 9.16 5.14
C GLY A 148 2.85 8.62 5.17
N ARG A 149 3.28 8.04 6.30
CA ARG A 149 4.63 7.46 6.40
C ARG A 149 4.81 6.16 5.61
N ILE A 150 3.69 5.53 5.26
CA ILE A 150 3.56 4.38 4.34
C ILE A 150 2.36 4.61 3.43
N ILE A 151 2.27 3.84 2.35
CA ILE A 151 1.12 3.77 1.45
C ILE A 151 0.76 2.29 1.26
N PHE A 152 -0.54 1.98 1.29
CA PHE A 152 -1.10 0.72 0.83
C PHE A 152 -1.42 0.81 -0.65
N SER A 153 -0.92 -0.13 -1.43
CA SER A 153 -0.91 -0.16 -2.89
C SER A 153 -1.62 -1.40 -3.42
N ASP A 154 -2.03 -1.38 -4.68
CA ASP A 154 -2.73 -2.48 -5.36
C ASP A 154 -4.10 -2.84 -4.73
N TYR A 155 -5.16 -2.22 -5.25
CA TYR A 155 -6.53 -2.42 -4.76
C TYR A 155 -7.30 -3.42 -5.64
N GLY A 156 -6.59 -4.22 -6.44
CA GLY A 156 -7.21 -5.18 -7.37
C GLY A 156 -8.02 -6.28 -6.66
N CYS A 157 -7.75 -6.54 -5.38
CA CYS A 157 -8.50 -7.50 -4.55
C CYS A 157 -9.48 -6.82 -3.58
N SER A 158 -9.69 -5.51 -3.72
CA SER A 158 -10.55 -4.78 -2.79
C SER A 158 -12.02 -5.12 -2.97
N VAL A 159 -12.72 -5.20 -1.85
CA VAL A 159 -14.13 -5.58 -1.78
C VAL A 159 -14.87 -4.71 -0.76
N PRO A 160 -16.21 -4.64 -0.81
CA PRO A 160 -16.99 -4.01 0.23
C PRO A 160 -16.72 -4.64 1.60
N ILE A 161 -16.65 -3.79 2.62
CA ILE A 161 -16.37 -4.24 3.98
C ILE A 161 -17.47 -5.14 4.54
N ASN A 162 -17.05 -6.22 5.19
CA ASN A 162 -17.87 -7.03 6.07
C ASN A 162 -16.99 -7.58 7.21
N PRO A 163 -17.58 -8.14 8.28
CA PRO A 163 -16.81 -8.58 9.45
C PRO A 163 -15.74 -9.65 9.16
N ILE A 164 -15.92 -10.46 8.10
CA ILE A 164 -14.97 -11.51 7.72
C ILE A 164 -13.80 -10.88 6.96
N SER A 165 -14.09 -10.03 5.97
CA SER A 165 -13.07 -9.42 5.12
C SER A 165 -12.20 -8.41 5.87
N SER A 166 -12.77 -7.59 6.75
CA SER A 166 -11.98 -6.65 7.58
C SER A 166 -11.07 -7.37 8.56
N ARG A 167 -11.56 -8.47 9.15
CA ARG A 167 -10.77 -9.33 10.04
C ARG A 167 -9.61 -10.00 9.28
N SER A 168 -9.80 -10.33 7.99
CA SER A 168 -8.73 -10.85 7.14
C SER A 168 -7.60 -9.83 6.93
N ASP A 169 -7.91 -8.56 6.66
CA ASP A 169 -6.89 -7.50 6.53
C ASP A 169 -6.05 -7.38 7.82
N ILE A 170 -6.71 -7.39 8.99
CA ILE A 170 -6.04 -7.31 10.29
C ILE A 170 -5.14 -8.53 10.52
N SER A 171 -5.64 -9.74 10.25
CA SER A 171 -4.88 -10.98 10.37
C SER A 171 -3.62 -10.94 9.49
N ASN A 172 -3.77 -10.52 8.23
CA ASN A 172 -2.69 -10.42 7.28
C ASN A 172 -1.65 -9.36 7.69
N LEU A 173 -2.08 -8.23 8.26
CA LEU A 173 -1.17 -7.23 8.82
C LEU A 173 -0.35 -7.78 10.01
N LEU A 174 -0.98 -8.54 10.89
CA LEU A 174 -0.27 -9.20 12.00
C LEU A 174 0.74 -10.23 11.47
N MET A 175 0.46 -10.90 10.36
CA MET A 175 1.43 -11.79 9.68
C MET A 175 2.61 -11.00 9.09
N VAL A 176 2.37 -9.84 8.46
CA VAL A 176 3.43 -8.95 7.94
C VAL A 176 4.42 -8.58 9.05
N THR A 177 3.95 -8.38 10.28
CA THR A 177 4.78 -8.01 11.44
C THR A 177 5.26 -9.21 12.26
N GLY A 178 4.91 -10.43 11.83
CA GLY A 178 4.98 -11.65 12.64
C GLY A 178 6.39 -12.12 13.04
N ILE A 179 7.42 -11.87 12.24
CA ILE A 179 8.79 -12.30 12.63
C ILE A 179 9.29 -11.52 13.85
N ALA A 180 9.10 -10.20 13.88
CA ALA A 180 9.49 -9.38 15.02
C ALA A 180 8.50 -9.51 16.19
N SER A 181 7.26 -9.96 15.94
CA SER A 181 6.26 -10.17 17.00
C SER A 181 6.73 -11.10 18.12
N LYS A 182 7.63 -12.06 17.84
CA LYS A 182 8.18 -12.97 18.86
C LYS A 182 9.14 -12.27 19.82
N GLU A 183 9.78 -11.19 19.38
CA GLU A 183 10.77 -10.43 20.14
C GLU A 183 10.18 -9.11 20.67
N ASN A 184 8.98 -8.74 20.22
CA ASN A 184 8.28 -7.52 20.59
C ASN A 184 7.00 -7.85 21.38
N LYS A 185 7.00 -7.44 22.66
CA LYS A 185 5.93 -7.72 23.63
C LYS A 185 4.56 -7.22 23.13
N THR A 186 4.47 -5.97 22.67
CA THR A 186 3.19 -5.38 22.27
C THR A 186 2.61 -6.03 21.04
N LEU A 187 3.46 -6.43 20.08
CA LEU A 187 2.99 -7.17 18.91
C LEU A 187 2.46 -8.55 19.31
N THR A 188 3.09 -9.21 20.29
CA THR A 188 2.54 -10.44 20.87
C THR A 188 1.19 -10.17 21.55
N GLU A 189 1.07 -9.12 22.36
CA GLU A 189 -0.20 -8.74 23.00
C GLU A 189 -1.29 -8.41 21.98
N CYS A 190 -0.97 -7.70 20.89
CA CYS A 190 -1.90 -7.42 19.80
C CYS A 190 -2.39 -8.71 19.12
N ARG A 191 -1.48 -9.64 18.83
CA ARG A 191 -1.84 -10.95 18.27
C ARG A 191 -2.73 -11.73 19.24
N ASP A 192 -2.35 -11.80 20.50
CA ASP A 192 -3.10 -12.52 21.52
C ASP A 192 -4.49 -11.90 21.72
N ALA A 193 -4.60 -10.57 21.73
CA ALA A 193 -5.88 -9.87 21.80
C ALA A 193 -6.75 -10.17 20.57
N PHE A 194 -6.16 -10.20 19.37
CA PHE A 194 -6.87 -10.53 18.14
C PHE A 194 -7.36 -11.98 18.11
N GLU A 195 -6.50 -12.95 18.47
CA GLU A 195 -6.81 -14.39 18.45
C GLU A 195 -7.84 -14.76 19.52
N ASN A 196 -7.72 -14.23 20.74
CA ASN A 196 -8.58 -14.60 21.86
C ASN A 196 -9.93 -13.87 21.87
N HIS A 197 -10.04 -12.71 21.20
CA HIS A 197 -11.27 -11.91 21.19
C HIS A 197 -11.76 -11.68 19.75
N PRO A 198 -12.81 -12.41 19.30
CA PRO A 198 -13.35 -12.28 17.95
C PRO A 198 -13.85 -10.88 17.57
N CYS A 199 -14.13 -10.03 18.56
CA CYS A 199 -14.60 -8.65 18.36
C CYS A 199 -13.47 -7.62 18.30
N THR A 200 -12.19 -8.02 18.42
CA THR A 200 -11.05 -7.11 18.32
C THR A 200 -11.03 -6.42 16.96
N THR A 201 -11.11 -5.09 17.00
CA THR A 201 -11.09 -4.20 15.83
C THR A 201 -9.69 -3.64 15.58
N VAL A 202 -9.49 -3.01 14.42
CA VAL A 202 -8.23 -2.30 14.12
C VAL A 202 -8.00 -1.15 15.10
N GLU A 203 -9.05 -0.48 15.57
CA GLU A 203 -9.00 0.57 16.59
C GLU A 203 -8.45 0.05 17.92
N ASN A 204 -8.92 -1.11 18.39
CA ASN A 204 -8.43 -1.68 19.64
C ASN A 204 -6.92 -1.97 19.55
N LEU A 205 -6.47 -2.53 18.43
CA LEU A 205 -5.05 -2.82 18.25
C LEU A 205 -4.21 -1.56 18.08
N LEU A 206 -4.77 -0.51 17.47
CA LEU A 206 -4.11 0.78 17.34
C LEU A 206 -3.88 1.45 18.71
N GLU A 207 -4.88 1.40 19.59
CA GLU A 207 -4.78 1.89 20.96
C GLU A 207 -3.70 1.14 21.75
N MET A 208 -3.63 -0.19 21.63
CA MET A 208 -2.61 -1.00 22.29
C MET A 208 -1.18 -0.60 21.90
N VAL A 209 -0.93 -0.28 20.63
CA VAL A 209 0.40 0.19 20.18
C VAL A 209 0.65 1.64 20.62
N ALA A 210 -0.37 2.49 20.61
CA ALA A 210 -0.25 3.90 20.97
C ALA A 210 0.00 4.14 22.47
N ASP A 211 -0.51 3.26 23.33
CA ASP A 211 -0.40 3.37 24.80
C ASP A 211 0.96 2.89 25.35
N GLU A 212 1.84 2.33 24.51
CA GLU A 212 3.20 2.03 24.88
C GLU A 212 3.97 3.30 25.33
N THR A 213 4.48 3.30 26.55
CA THR A 213 5.13 4.48 27.17
C THR A 213 6.27 5.09 26.33
N MET A 214 6.97 4.29 25.53
CA MET A 214 8.12 4.73 24.72
C MET A 214 7.81 4.79 23.21
N PHE A 215 6.56 4.55 22.81
CA PHE A 215 6.18 4.57 21.40
C PHE A 215 6.01 6.00 20.90
N GLY A 216 6.81 6.35 19.89
CA GLY A 216 6.70 7.62 19.19
C GLY A 216 6.25 7.38 17.75
N PRO A 217 5.04 7.77 17.32
CA PRO A 217 4.54 7.52 15.96
C PRO A 217 5.38 8.20 14.87
N ASN A 218 6.14 9.22 15.24
CA ASN A 218 7.06 9.97 14.37
C ASN A 218 8.54 9.58 14.58
N ALA A 219 8.83 8.56 15.37
CA ALA A 219 10.20 8.07 15.53
C ALA A 219 10.72 7.55 14.17
N PRO A 220 12.03 7.68 13.89
CA PRO A 220 12.60 7.27 12.61
C PRO A 220 12.50 5.76 12.41
N PHE A 221 12.22 5.33 11.18
CA PHE A 221 12.39 3.96 10.72
C PHE A 221 13.87 3.63 10.49
N ASP A 222 14.20 2.34 10.38
CA ASP A 222 15.57 1.85 10.16
C ASP A 222 16.22 2.51 8.93
N TRP A 223 15.51 2.54 7.79
CA TRP A 223 15.97 3.14 6.54
C TRP A 223 16.05 4.69 6.54
N GLU A 224 15.58 5.34 7.61
CA GLU A 224 15.73 6.79 7.81
C GLU A 224 16.98 7.10 8.65
N LEU A 225 17.46 6.14 9.45
CA LEU A 225 18.66 6.28 10.26
C LEU A 225 19.93 6.12 9.42
N GLU A 226 19.94 5.21 8.45
CA GLU A 226 21.07 5.00 7.53
C GLU A 226 21.44 6.23 6.69
N LYS A 227 20.56 7.24 6.59
CA LYS A 227 20.82 8.49 5.86
C LYS A 227 21.40 9.61 6.72
N LEU A 228 21.57 9.35 8.02
CA LEU A 228 22.10 10.31 9.01
C LEU A 228 23.57 10.01 9.39
N GLU A 229 24.14 8.93 8.85
CA GLU A 229 25.56 8.56 8.92
C GLU A 229 26.25 8.81 7.57
#